data_AF-A0A6J4LAW4-F1
#
_entry.id   AF-A0A6J4LAW4-F1
#
_cell.length_a   1.000
_cell.length_b   1.000
_cell.length_c   1.000
_cell.angle_alpha   90.00
_cell.angle_beta   90.00
_cell.angle_gamma   90.00
#
_symmetry.space_group_name_H-M   'P 1'
#
loop_
_entity.id
_entity.type
_entity.pdbx_description
1 polymer ?
#
loop_
_entity_poly.entity_id
_entity_poly.type
_entity_poly.pdbx_seq_one_letter_code
_entity_poly.pdbx_strand_id
1 'polypeptide(L)'
;MDAKATVKVGPFSRGGKSRVEVAAADHDFQPEATVTPVGIFLPATDELFLSLVTSKVTSDCLVDRLEQWWERVRERFAHITTLVVNLDNGPENHSRRTQFMLRLLEFAQQVGLTVRLAYYPPYHSKYNPVERCWGILENHWNGSLLDSLETVLKFAASMTWKGQHPVVEVVTTCYETGVKLTKQAMQQVEAHLERLVDLDKWFVDIVGSSSAIRDA
;
A
#
# COMPACT_ATOMS: atom_id res chain seq x y z
N MET A 1 3.79 -4.02 -0.45
CA MET A 1 2.79 -2.96 -0.22
C MET A 1 1.46 -3.49 -0.69
N ASP A 2 0.37 -3.20 0.02
CA ASP A 2 -0.96 -3.69 -0.33
C ASP A 2 -2.07 -2.85 0.30
N ALA A 3 -3.29 -2.93 -0.21
CA ALA A 3 -4.47 -2.32 0.38
C ALA A 3 -5.43 -3.40 0.90
N LYS A 4 -5.77 -3.33 2.19
CA LYS A 4 -6.82 -4.19 2.77
C LYS A 4 -8.19 -3.75 2.23
N ALA A 5 -9.16 -4.66 2.28
CA ALA A 5 -10.56 -4.35 2.04
C ALA A 5 -11.05 -3.12 2.83
N THR A 6 -11.88 -2.30 2.18
CA THR A 6 -12.47 -1.10 2.77
C THR A 6 -13.35 -1.45 3.98
N VAL A 7 -13.11 -0.73 5.08
CA VAL A 7 -13.82 -0.85 6.34
C VAL A 7 -14.92 0.20 6.42
N LYS A 8 -16.14 -0.24 6.73
CA LYS A 8 -17.28 0.64 7.03
C LYS A 8 -17.19 1.17 8.46
N VAL A 9 -17.08 2.47 8.66
CA VAL A 9 -17.09 3.10 9.99
C VAL A 9 -18.54 3.27 10.46
N GLY A 10 -18.82 2.85 11.68
CA GLY A 10 -20.15 2.86 12.28
C GLY A 10 -20.40 1.61 13.14
N PRO A 11 -21.61 1.48 13.70
CA PRO A 11 -21.97 0.44 14.66
C PRO A 11 -22.19 -0.94 14.01
N PHE A 12 -21.29 -1.37 13.12
CA PHE A 12 -21.43 -2.63 12.38
C PHE A 12 -20.77 -3.81 13.11
N SER A 13 -21.49 -4.93 13.18
CA SER A 13 -20.93 -6.18 13.70
C SER A 13 -19.81 -6.69 12.79
N ARG A 14 -18.73 -7.16 13.41
CA ARG A 14 -17.56 -7.75 12.74
C ARG A 14 -17.34 -9.21 13.14
N GLY A 15 -18.36 -9.83 13.76
CA GLY A 15 -18.20 -11.12 14.41
C GLY A 15 -17.19 -11.06 15.55
N GLY A 16 -16.84 -12.22 16.11
CA GLY A 16 -15.91 -12.31 17.25
C GLY A 16 -16.57 -12.17 18.62
N LYS A 17 -15.75 -12.07 19.67
CA LYS A 17 -16.19 -12.00 21.07
C LYS A 17 -15.48 -10.84 21.77
N SER A 18 -16.24 -9.99 22.44
CA SER A 18 -15.70 -8.93 23.29
C SER A 18 -15.88 -9.26 24.77
N ARG A 19 -15.01 -8.71 25.62
CA ARG A 19 -15.16 -8.75 27.09
C ARG A 19 -16.13 -7.69 27.59
N VAL A 20 -16.40 -6.67 26.79
CA VAL A 20 -17.36 -5.61 27.07
C VAL A 20 -18.59 -5.89 26.21
N GLU A 21 -19.78 -5.65 26.76
CA GLU A 21 -21.01 -5.75 25.99
C GLU A 21 -21.05 -4.61 24.95
N VAL A 22 -21.28 -4.99 23.70
CA VAL A 22 -21.16 -4.11 22.55
C VAL A 22 -22.40 -4.32 21.69
N ALA A 23 -23.22 -3.27 21.56
CA ALA A 23 -24.43 -3.29 20.73
C ALA A 23 -24.10 -2.86 19.30
N ALA A 24 -24.24 -3.78 18.36
CA ALA A 24 -24.11 -3.50 16.93
C ALA A 24 -25.49 -3.40 16.27
N ALA A 25 -25.58 -2.63 15.18
CA ALA A 25 -26.76 -2.55 14.34
C ALA A 25 -27.04 -3.89 13.65
N ASP A 26 -28.32 -4.26 13.57
CA ASP A 26 -28.83 -5.51 12.98
C ASP A 26 -29.17 -5.39 11.48
N HIS A 27 -29.19 -4.17 10.94
CA HIS A 27 -29.56 -3.86 9.56
C HIS A 27 -28.51 -3.00 8.81
N ASP A 28 -28.50 -3.08 7.47
CA ASP A 28 -27.57 -2.39 6.56
C ASP A 28 -27.81 -0.86 6.54
N PHE A 29 -27.27 -0.16 7.53
CA PHE A 29 -27.21 1.31 7.52
C PHE A 29 -26.09 1.81 6.62
N GLN A 30 -26.25 3.02 6.07
CA GLN A 30 -25.14 3.70 5.41
C GLN A 30 -24.03 3.95 6.45
N PRO A 31 -22.78 3.62 6.13
CA PRO A 31 -21.68 3.88 7.04
C PRO A 31 -21.45 5.38 7.18
N GLU A 32 -21.04 5.82 8.37
CA GLU A 32 -20.70 7.22 8.65
C GLU A 32 -19.49 7.67 7.82
N ALA A 33 -18.56 6.75 7.61
CA ALA A 33 -17.40 6.93 6.75
C ALA A 33 -16.90 5.57 6.24
N THR A 34 -15.99 5.59 5.28
CA THR A 34 -15.25 4.39 4.88
C THR A 34 -13.77 4.65 4.97
N VAL A 35 -13.02 3.64 5.43
CA VAL A 35 -11.57 3.71 5.61
C VAL A 35 -10.95 2.51 4.92
N THR A 36 -9.96 2.72 4.07
CA THR A 36 -9.21 1.64 3.42
C THR A 36 -7.78 1.64 3.98
N PRO A 37 -7.39 0.64 4.77
CA PRO A 37 -6.01 0.52 5.24
C PRO A 37 -5.07 0.18 4.09
N VAL A 38 -4.00 0.96 3.92
CA VAL A 38 -2.88 0.67 3.02
C VAL A 38 -1.66 0.34 3.87
N GLY A 39 -0.96 -0.74 3.55
CA GLY A 39 0.13 -1.29 4.35
C GLY A 39 1.45 -1.35 3.60
N ILE A 40 2.51 -0.87 4.24
CA ILE A 40 3.90 -1.13 3.87
C ILE A 40 4.52 -1.95 5.01
N PHE A 41 4.93 -3.17 4.69
CA PHE A 41 5.52 -4.09 5.65
C PHE A 41 6.95 -4.44 5.23
N LEU A 42 7.89 -4.36 6.18
CA LEU A 42 9.30 -4.68 6.00
C LEU A 42 9.58 -6.04 6.65
N PRO A 43 9.68 -7.14 5.88
CA PRO A 43 9.81 -8.47 6.47
C PRO A 43 11.10 -8.70 7.25
N ALA A 44 12.17 -7.97 6.92
CA ALA A 44 13.48 -8.13 7.56
C ALA A 44 13.53 -7.55 8.98
N THR A 45 12.73 -6.51 9.26
CA THR A 45 12.71 -5.81 10.56
C THR A 45 11.38 -5.95 11.30
N ASP A 46 10.41 -6.61 10.67
CA ASP A 46 9.06 -6.80 11.20
C ASP A 46 8.31 -5.47 11.46
N GLU A 47 8.69 -4.42 10.76
CA GLU A 47 8.06 -3.10 10.85
C GLU A 47 6.84 -3.01 9.91
N LEU A 48 5.71 -2.57 10.46
CA LEU A 48 4.47 -2.36 9.74
C LEU A 48 4.08 -0.87 9.79
N PHE A 49 3.86 -0.29 8.62
CA PHE A 49 3.34 1.06 8.43
C PHE A 49 1.94 0.96 7.84
N LEU A 50 0.96 1.59 8.48
CA LEU A 50 -0.44 1.60 8.10
C LEU A 50 -0.91 3.02 7.83
N SER A 51 -1.46 3.24 6.64
CA SER A 51 -2.12 4.48 6.28
C SER A 51 -3.61 4.23 6.15
N LEU A 52 -4.40 4.88 7.01
CA LEU A 52 -5.86 4.78 7.03
C LEU A 52 -6.45 5.81 6.06
N VAL A 53 -6.69 5.38 4.82
CA VAL A 53 -7.14 6.25 3.74
C VAL A 53 -8.65 6.43 3.80
N THR A 54 -9.11 7.68 3.90
CA THR A 54 -10.55 8.01 3.98
C THR A 54 -11.18 8.33 2.62
N SER A 55 -10.41 8.23 1.54
CA SER A 55 -10.84 8.42 0.15
C SER A 55 -10.54 7.17 -0.69
N LYS A 56 -10.52 7.29 -2.02
CA LYS A 56 -10.21 6.17 -2.91
C LYS A 56 -8.71 5.85 -2.87
N VAL A 57 -8.37 4.57 -2.75
CA VAL A 57 -6.99 4.12 -2.95
C VAL A 57 -6.74 4.03 -4.45
N THR A 58 -6.10 5.05 -5.01
CA THR A 58 -5.70 5.13 -6.42
C THR A 58 -4.21 4.89 -6.60
N SER A 59 -3.73 4.85 -7.85
CA SER A 59 -2.29 4.83 -8.14
C SER A 59 -1.53 5.98 -7.45
N ASP A 60 -2.08 7.19 -7.46
CA ASP A 60 -1.48 8.35 -6.79
C ASP A 60 -1.44 8.15 -5.27
N CYS A 61 -2.53 7.67 -4.69
CA CYS A 61 -2.57 7.34 -3.26
C CYS A 61 -1.46 6.38 -2.86
N LEU A 62 -1.27 5.30 -3.63
CA LEU A 62 -0.26 4.28 -3.33
C LEU A 62 1.16 4.84 -3.42
N VAL A 63 1.46 5.65 -4.44
CA VAL A 63 2.79 6.23 -4.60
C VAL A 63 3.05 7.31 -3.55
N ASP A 64 2.07 8.13 -3.20
CA ASP A 64 2.20 9.09 -2.09
C ASP A 64 2.50 8.37 -0.76
N ARG A 65 1.88 7.21 -0.50
CA ARG A 65 2.20 6.40 0.69
C ARG A 65 3.65 5.91 0.64
N LEU A 66 4.12 5.49 -0.54
CA LEU A 66 5.49 5.03 -0.73
C LEU A 66 6.51 6.17 -0.53
N GLU A 67 6.23 7.35 -1.09
CA GLU A 67 7.03 8.58 -0.93
C GLU A 67 7.14 8.97 0.55
N GLN A 68 6.00 9.06 1.25
CA GLN A 68 5.97 9.44 2.67
C GLN A 68 6.68 8.43 3.56
N TRP A 69 6.50 7.13 3.27
CA TRP A 69 7.25 6.09 3.96
C TRP A 69 8.75 6.23 3.71
N TRP A 70 9.17 6.44 2.45
CA TRP A 70 10.57 6.57 2.10
C TRP A 70 11.22 7.76 2.80
N GLU A 71 10.60 8.94 2.81
CA GLU A 71 11.13 10.11 3.51
C GLU A 71 11.36 9.85 5.00
N ARG A 72 10.52 9.01 5.62
CA ARG A 72 10.69 8.64 7.03
C ARG A 72 11.86 7.70 7.29
N VAL A 73 12.24 6.86 6.32
CA VAL A 73 13.23 5.79 6.52
C VAL A 73 14.52 5.96 5.72
N ARG A 74 14.58 6.94 4.81
CA ARG A 74 15.68 7.14 3.85
C ARG A 74 17.05 7.26 4.50
N GLU A 75 17.15 7.92 5.65
CA GLU A 75 18.43 8.05 6.38
C GLU A 75 18.93 6.68 6.87
N ARG A 76 18.02 5.85 7.40
CA ARG A 76 18.33 4.48 7.84
C ARG A 76 18.73 3.57 6.68
N PHE A 77 18.19 3.83 5.48
CA PHE A 77 18.44 3.04 4.29
C PHE A 77 19.29 3.77 3.24
N ALA A 78 20.14 4.73 3.65
CA ALA A 78 20.95 5.50 2.71
C ALA A 78 21.94 4.66 1.87
N HIS A 79 22.21 3.42 2.28
CA HIS A 79 23.08 2.48 1.59
C HIS A 79 22.39 1.67 0.49
N ILE A 80 21.05 1.70 0.39
CA ILE A 80 20.34 0.92 -0.61
C ILE A 80 20.35 1.64 -1.95
N THR A 81 20.50 0.88 -3.04
CA THR A 81 20.41 1.39 -4.42
C THR A 81 19.15 0.90 -5.13
N THR A 82 18.45 -0.08 -4.55
CA THR A 82 17.28 -0.73 -5.14
C THR A 82 16.20 -0.93 -4.09
N LEU A 83 15.00 -0.45 -4.39
CA LEU A 83 13.80 -0.65 -3.59
C LEU A 83 12.92 -1.71 -4.27
N VAL A 84 12.75 -2.86 -3.64
CA VAL A 84 11.86 -3.93 -4.13
C VAL A 84 10.47 -3.75 -3.54
N VAL A 85 9.47 -3.58 -4.39
CA VAL A 85 8.05 -3.45 -4.01
C VAL A 85 7.30 -4.70 -4.45
N ASN A 86 6.90 -5.51 -3.46
CA ASN A 86 6.03 -6.66 -3.68
C ASN A 86 4.56 -6.21 -3.79
N LEU A 87 3.87 -6.61 -4.86
CA LEU A 87 2.53 -6.15 -5.24
C LEU A 87 1.62 -7.31 -5.67
N ASP A 88 0.31 -7.15 -5.50
CA ASP A 88 -0.73 -8.13 -5.83
C ASP A 88 -1.25 -8.02 -7.29
N ASN A 89 -0.74 -7.06 -8.06
CA ASN A 89 -1.16 -6.76 -9.44
C ASN A 89 -2.64 -6.37 -9.55
N GLY A 90 -3.16 -5.67 -8.54
CA GLY A 90 -4.49 -5.08 -8.50
C GLY A 90 -4.71 -3.95 -9.52
N PRO A 91 -5.97 -3.48 -9.69
CA PRO A 91 -6.37 -2.52 -10.72
C PRO A 91 -5.65 -1.17 -10.64
N GLU A 92 -5.16 -0.79 -9.46
CA GLU A 92 -4.53 0.50 -9.19
C GLU A 92 -3.00 0.44 -9.15
N ASN A 93 -2.41 -0.76 -9.14
CA ASN A 93 -0.97 -0.96 -9.04
C ASN A 93 -0.37 -1.91 -10.10
N HIS A 94 -1.16 -2.45 -11.02
CA HIS A 94 -0.61 -3.35 -12.05
C HIS A 94 0.35 -2.61 -13.00
N SER A 95 1.33 -3.34 -13.56
CA SER A 95 2.43 -2.79 -14.38
C SER A 95 2.04 -2.18 -15.75
N ARG A 96 0.74 -2.14 -16.06
CA ARG A 96 0.17 -1.48 -17.25
C ARG A 96 -0.68 -0.25 -16.89
N ARG A 97 -0.81 0.06 -15.60
CA ARG A 97 -1.56 1.21 -15.11
C ARG A 97 -0.68 2.43 -15.33
N THR A 98 -0.99 3.21 -16.36
CA THR A 98 -0.09 4.25 -16.85
C THR A 98 0.25 5.29 -15.80
N GLN A 99 -0.74 5.72 -15.00
CA GLN A 99 -0.51 6.65 -13.90
C GLN A 99 0.42 6.07 -12.83
N PHE A 100 0.24 4.80 -12.47
CA PHE A 100 1.10 4.13 -11.49
C PHE A 100 2.56 4.07 -11.96
N MET A 101 2.77 3.70 -13.23
CA MET A 101 4.12 3.62 -13.79
C MET A 101 4.79 5.00 -13.89
N LEU A 102 4.04 6.06 -14.26
CA LEU A 102 4.56 7.43 -14.26
C LEU A 102 4.98 7.86 -12.86
N ARG A 103 4.08 7.77 -11.88
CA ARG A 103 4.35 8.20 -10.50
C ARG A 103 5.53 7.46 -9.89
N LEU A 104 5.68 6.16 -10.17
CA LEU A 104 6.84 5.40 -9.71
C LEU A 104 8.14 5.80 -10.41
N LEU A 105 8.10 6.17 -11.69
CA LEU A 105 9.26 6.72 -12.39
C LEU A 105 9.69 8.06 -11.80
N GLU A 106 8.75 8.97 -11.57
CA GLU A 106 8.99 10.26 -10.91
C GLU A 106 9.61 10.05 -9.52
N PHE A 107 9.04 9.14 -8.72
CA PHE A 107 9.58 8.77 -7.43
C PHE A 107 11.01 8.22 -7.55
N ALA A 108 11.24 7.23 -8.43
CA ALA A 108 12.55 6.63 -8.65
C ALA A 108 13.61 7.68 -9.02
N GLN A 109 13.27 8.60 -9.92
CA GLN A 109 14.13 9.71 -10.34
C GLN A 109 14.42 10.69 -9.21
N GLN A 110 13.39 11.06 -8.43
CA GLN A 110 13.53 11.97 -7.29
C GLN A 110 14.47 11.41 -6.21
N VAL A 111 14.35 10.11 -5.91
CA VAL A 111 15.13 9.49 -4.83
C VAL A 111 16.45 8.88 -5.30
N GLY A 112 16.68 8.79 -6.61
CA GLY A 112 17.89 8.22 -7.21
C GLY A 112 18.01 6.70 -7.01
N LEU A 113 16.90 5.98 -6.83
CA LEU A 113 16.87 4.53 -6.63
C LEU A 113 16.36 3.81 -7.88
N THR A 114 16.78 2.56 -8.06
CA THR A 114 16.05 1.63 -8.92
C THR A 114 14.83 1.12 -8.15
N VAL A 115 13.62 1.32 -8.67
CA VAL A 115 12.40 0.73 -8.10
C VAL A 115 12.10 -0.56 -8.85
N ARG A 116 12.11 -1.67 -8.15
CA ARG A 116 11.86 -3.01 -8.69
C ARG A 116 10.49 -3.49 -8.25
N LEU A 117 9.61 -3.71 -9.20
CA LEU A 117 8.26 -4.21 -8.95
C LEU A 117 8.24 -5.73 -9.13
N ALA A 118 7.88 -6.44 -8.06
CA ALA A 118 7.70 -7.88 -8.07
C ALA A 118 6.22 -8.19 -7.82
N TYR A 119 5.55 -8.74 -8.83
CA TYR A 119 4.12 -9.01 -8.78
C TYR A 119 3.84 -10.48 -8.50
N TYR A 120 2.94 -10.74 -7.56
CA TYR A 120 2.41 -12.08 -7.37
C TYR A 120 1.43 -12.44 -8.50
N PRO A 121 1.53 -13.65 -9.07
CA PRO A 121 0.53 -14.14 -10.01
C PRO A 121 -0.88 -14.21 -9.38
N PRO A 122 -1.95 -14.31 -10.20
CA PRO A 122 -3.31 -14.45 -9.68
C PRO A 122 -3.39 -15.65 -8.72
N TYR A 123 -4.17 -15.52 -7.65
CA TYR A 123 -4.32 -16.52 -6.58
C TYR A 123 -3.07 -16.80 -5.73
N HIS A 124 -1.99 -16.03 -5.91
CA HIS A 124 -0.75 -16.15 -5.16
C HIS A 124 -0.49 -14.96 -4.23
N SER A 125 -1.43 -14.02 -4.11
CA SER A 125 -1.32 -12.85 -3.22
C SER A 125 -1.07 -13.25 -1.76
N LYS A 126 -1.55 -14.42 -1.30
CA LYS A 126 -1.29 -14.99 0.04
C LYS A 126 0.20 -15.11 0.42
N TYR A 127 1.11 -15.07 -0.56
CA TYR A 127 2.56 -15.08 -0.34
C TYR A 127 3.15 -13.67 -0.16
N ASN A 128 2.39 -12.62 -0.41
CA ASN A 128 2.73 -11.25 -0.07
C ASN A 128 2.82 -11.13 1.46
N PRO A 129 3.99 -10.80 2.04
CA PRO A 129 4.18 -10.82 3.49
C PRO A 129 3.17 -9.98 4.28
N VAL A 130 2.66 -8.90 3.70
CA VAL A 130 1.68 -7.99 4.33
C VAL A 130 0.31 -8.66 4.55
N GLU A 131 -0.06 -9.69 3.78
CA GLU A 131 -1.35 -10.39 3.94
C GLU A 131 -1.53 -11.01 5.34
N ARG A 132 -0.43 -11.47 5.93
CA ARG A 132 -0.46 -11.99 7.30
C ARG A 132 -0.73 -10.88 8.32
N CYS A 133 -0.21 -9.68 8.07
CA CYS A 133 -0.51 -8.52 8.91
C CYS A 133 -2.00 -8.17 8.85
N TRP A 134 -2.64 -8.33 7.68
CA TRP A 134 -4.07 -8.12 7.51
C TRP A 134 -4.94 -9.12 8.28
N GLY A 135 -4.54 -10.38 8.34
CA GLY A 135 -5.23 -11.38 9.16
C GLY A 135 -5.14 -11.06 10.66
N ILE A 136 -3.99 -10.58 11.14
CA ILE A 136 -3.84 -10.18 12.54
C ILE A 136 -4.63 -8.90 12.84
N LEU A 137 -4.58 -7.89 11.97
CA LEU A 137 -5.36 -6.66 12.13
C LEU A 137 -6.86 -6.94 12.18
N GLU A 138 -7.36 -7.82 11.31
CA GLU A 138 -8.76 -8.24 11.31
C GLU A 138 -9.15 -8.96 12.59
N ASN A 139 -8.34 -9.93 13.02
CA ASN A 139 -8.57 -10.62 14.29
C ASN A 139 -8.54 -9.67 15.50
N HIS A 140 -7.71 -8.63 15.46
CA HIS A 140 -7.64 -7.61 16.49
C HIS A 140 -8.89 -6.72 16.53
N TRP A 141 -9.52 -6.49 15.37
CA TRP A 141 -10.77 -5.74 15.27
C TRP A 141 -12.02 -6.57 15.58
N ASN A 142 -11.96 -7.89 15.44
CA ASN A 142 -13.09 -8.78 15.72
C ASN A 142 -13.59 -8.59 17.16
N GLY A 143 -14.91 -8.51 17.32
CA GLY A 143 -15.59 -8.23 18.58
C GLY A 143 -15.67 -6.74 18.95
N SER A 144 -14.93 -5.86 18.27
CA SER A 144 -14.90 -4.43 18.56
C SER A 144 -15.81 -3.64 17.62
N LEU A 145 -16.37 -2.53 18.11
CA LEU A 145 -16.99 -1.52 17.25
C LEU A 145 -15.93 -0.55 16.75
N LEU A 146 -15.93 -0.33 15.44
CA LEU A 146 -15.14 0.72 14.80
C LEU A 146 -16.11 1.83 14.37
N ASP A 147 -16.69 2.48 15.36
CA ASP A 147 -17.75 3.48 15.26
C ASP A 147 -17.25 4.85 14.83
N SER A 148 -15.97 5.16 15.02
CA SER A 148 -15.35 6.40 14.57
C SER A 148 -14.00 6.16 13.91
N LEU A 149 -13.53 7.13 13.12
CA LEU A 149 -12.19 7.12 12.54
C LEU A 149 -11.10 7.09 13.62
N GLU A 150 -11.31 7.78 14.73
CA GLU A 150 -10.40 7.76 15.87
C GLU A 150 -10.35 6.36 16.50
N THR A 151 -11.49 5.67 16.61
CA THR A 151 -11.57 4.28 17.07
C THR A 151 -10.77 3.38 16.14
N VAL A 152 -10.97 3.46 14.81
CA VAL A 152 -10.19 2.69 13.82
C VAL A 152 -8.69 2.91 14.01
N LEU A 153 -8.26 4.17 14.16
CA LEU A 153 -6.85 4.51 14.38
C LEU A 153 -6.31 3.90 15.67
N LYS A 154 -7.00 4.06 16.81
CA LYS A 154 -6.53 3.54 18.10
C LYS A 154 -6.46 2.01 18.10
N PHE A 155 -7.42 1.34 17.47
CA PHE A 155 -7.38 -0.11 17.33
C PHE A 155 -6.25 -0.56 16.39
N ALA A 156 -6.06 0.10 15.25
CA ALA A 156 -4.93 -0.19 14.37
C ALA A 156 -3.58 0.05 15.06
N ALA A 157 -3.43 1.11 15.85
CA ALA A 157 -2.18 1.43 16.54
C ALA A 157 -1.88 0.49 17.73
N SER A 158 -2.92 -0.06 18.37
CA SER A 158 -2.77 -0.97 19.52
C SER A 158 -2.53 -2.43 19.11
N MET A 159 -2.72 -2.80 17.85
CA MET A 159 -2.37 -4.14 17.38
C MET A 159 -0.86 -4.37 17.55
N THR A 160 -0.44 -5.63 17.56
CA THR A 160 0.98 -5.99 17.48
C THR A 160 1.25 -6.97 16.36
N TRP A 161 2.37 -6.79 15.67
CA TRP A 161 2.97 -7.78 14.78
C TRP A 161 4.30 -8.21 15.39
N LYS A 162 4.41 -9.48 15.79
CA LYS A 162 5.59 -10.03 16.48
C LYS A 162 6.10 -9.16 17.64
N GLY A 163 5.17 -8.63 18.43
CA GLY A 163 5.48 -7.78 19.60
C GLY A 163 5.79 -6.31 19.28
N GLN A 164 5.78 -5.90 18.01
CA GLN A 164 5.95 -4.50 17.61
C GLN A 164 4.61 -3.86 17.25
N HIS A 165 4.41 -2.62 17.67
CA HIS A 165 3.25 -1.82 17.25
C HIS A 165 3.50 -1.22 15.86
N PRO A 166 2.47 -1.17 14.99
CA PRO A 166 2.61 -0.48 13.72
C PRO A 166 2.70 1.03 13.90
N VAL A 167 3.33 1.68 12.93
CA VAL A 167 3.20 3.12 12.75
C VAL A 167 1.91 3.36 11.98
N VAL A 168 0.98 4.13 12.54
CA VAL A 168 -0.34 4.37 11.94
C VAL A 168 -0.56 5.86 11.71
N GLU A 169 -1.07 6.20 10.53
CA GLU A 169 -1.47 7.57 10.16
C GLU A 169 -2.86 7.58 9.51
N VAL A 170 -3.52 8.73 9.51
CA VAL A 170 -4.77 8.98 8.78
C VAL A 170 -4.46 9.79 7.53
N VAL A 171 -5.04 9.38 6.40
CA VAL A 171 -4.90 10.06 5.12
C VAL A 171 -6.24 10.61 4.68
N THR A 172 -6.40 11.93 4.78
CA THR A 172 -7.61 12.65 4.40
C THR A 172 -7.55 13.25 2.99
N THR A 173 -6.40 13.13 2.32
CA THR A 173 -6.24 13.56 0.92
C THR A 173 -7.28 12.89 0.03
N CYS A 174 -7.99 13.69 -0.76
CA CYS A 174 -8.94 13.21 -1.75
C CYS A 174 -8.21 12.87 -3.05
N TYR A 175 -8.20 11.59 -3.42
CA TYR A 175 -7.58 11.13 -4.66
C TYR A 175 -8.60 10.97 -5.79
N GLU A 176 -8.31 11.54 -6.95
CA GLU A 176 -9.15 11.45 -8.14
C GLU A 176 -9.01 10.10 -8.85
N THR A 177 -10.13 9.58 -9.35
CA THR A 177 -10.14 8.32 -10.12
C THR A 177 -10.10 8.59 -11.62
N GLY A 178 -9.55 7.65 -12.39
CA GLY A 178 -9.62 7.69 -13.86
C GLY A 178 -8.49 8.46 -14.54
N VAL A 179 -7.50 8.93 -13.77
CA VAL A 179 -6.27 9.54 -14.31
C VAL A 179 -5.52 8.53 -15.17
N LYS A 180 -5.23 8.91 -16.42
CA LYS A 180 -4.53 8.09 -17.42
C LYS A 180 -3.67 8.95 -18.30
N LEU A 181 -2.47 8.45 -18.60
CA LEU A 181 -1.60 9.06 -19.60
C LEU A 181 -2.10 8.78 -21.02
N THR A 182 -1.74 9.69 -21.93
CA THR A 182 -1.82 9.45 -23.37
C THR A 182 -0.80 8.37 -23.78
N LYS A 183 -1.00 7.75 -24.95
CA LYS A 183 -0.05 6.76 -25.48
C LYS A 183 1.35 7.34 -25.67
N GLN A 184 1.45 8.59 -26.11
CA GLN A 184 2.73 9.27 -26.33
C GLN A 184 3.48 9.51 -25.00
N ALA A 185 2.78 9.97 -23.97
CA ALA A 185 3.39 10.15 -22.64
C ALA A 185 3.82 8.80 -22.05
N MET A 186 2.99 7.75 -22.20
CA MET A 186 3.35 6.43 -21.70
C MET A 186 4.57 5.83 -22.42
N GLN A 187 4.76 6.13 -23.71
CA GLN A 187 5.94 5.67 -24.45
C GLN A 187 7.24 6.25 -23.89
N GLN A 188 7.22 7.49 -23.39
CA GLN A 188 8.36 8.09 -22.70
C GLN A 188 8.64 7.36 -21.39
N VAL A 189 7.60 6.98 -20.64
CA VAL A 189 7.76 6.19 -19.41
C VAL A 189 8.34 4.80 -19.71
N GLU A 190 7.82 4.07 -20.70
CA GLU A 190 8.31 2.73 -21.07
C GLU A 190 9.80 2.71 -21.46
N ALA A 191 10.36 3.83 -21.95
CA ALA A 191 11.79 3.93 -22.25
C ALA A 191 12.69 3.81 -21.00
N HIS A 192 12.12 3.99 -19.80
CA HIS A 192 12.81 3.84 -18.51
C HIS A 192 12.44 2.54 -17.77
N LEU A 193 11.64 1.66 -18.41
CA LEU A 193 11.20 0.41 -17.83
C LEU A 193 11.96 -0.76 -18.42
N GLU A 194 12.58 -1.57 -17.56
CA GLU A 194 13.20 -2.82 -17.94
C GLU A 194 12.35 -3.98 -17.43
N ARG A 195 11.85 -4.81 -18.35
CA ARG A 195 11.04 -5.98 -18.03
C ARG A 195 11.89 -7.22 -18.20
N LEU A 196 11.90 -8.09 -17.19
CA LEU A 196 12.71 -9.31 -17.26
C LEU A 196 12.15 -10.24 -18.35
N VAL A 197 13.01 -10.74 -19.26
CA VAL A 197 12.59 -11.45 -20.49
C VAL A 197 11.63 -12.63 -20.22
N ASP A 198 11.78 -13.33 -19.09
CA ASP A 198 10.95 -14.50 -18.76
C ASP A 198 9.74 -14.19 -17.84
N LEU A 199 9.72 -13.01 -17.19
CA LEU A 199 8.66 -12.61 -16.26
C LEU A 199 7.80 -11.44 -16.78
N ASP A 200 8.30 -10.68 -17.77
CA ASP A 200 7.66 -9.56 -18.45
C ASP A 200 6.92 -8.62 -17.48
N LYS A 201 5.58 -8.62 -17.50
CA LYS A 201 4.75 -7.76 -16.67
C LYS A 201 4.85 -8.04 -15.17
N TRP A 202 5.37 -9.21 -14.77
CA TRP A 202 5.44 -9.65 -13.38
C TRP A 202 6.71 -9.17 -12.66
N PHE A 203 7.70 -8.68 -13.42
CA PHE A 203 8.96 -8.21 -12.85
C PHE A 203 9.50 -7.04 -13.67
N VAL A 204 9.45 -5.85 -13.07
CA VAL A 204 9.72 -4.58 -13.78
C VAL A 204 10.69 -3.75 -12.97
N ASP A 205 11.81 -3.39 -13.57
CA ASP A 205 12.75 -2.42 -13.01
C ASP A 205 12.49 -1.04 -13.61
N ILE A 206 12.48 -0.05 -12.73
CA ILE A 206 12.33 1.37 -13.08
C ILE A 206 13.62 2.05 -12.64
N VAL A 207 14.42 2.49 -13.61
CA VAL A 207 15.73 3.04 -13.32
C VAL A 207 15.61 4.54 -13.05
N GLY A 208 15.80 4.94 -11.80
CA GLY A 208 15.75 6.35 -11.38
C GLY A 208 16.96 7.18 -11.80
N SER A 209 18.09 6.54 -12.12
CA SER A 209 19.23 7.22 -12.73
C SER A 209 19.14 7.17 -14.25
N SER A 210 19.36 8.31 -14.92
CA SER A 210 19.79 8.25 -16.32
C SER A 210 21.03 7.36 -16.37
N SER A 211 21.03 6.35 -17.22
CA SER A 211 22.22 5.60 -17.60
C SER A 211 23.18 6.50 -18.37
N ALA A 212 23.67 7.56 -17.73
CA ALA A 212 24.88 8.23 -18.16
C ALA A 212 26.05 7.31 -17.77
N ILE A 213 26.34 6.37 -18.66
CA ILE A 213 27.67 5.78 -18.90
C ILE A 213 28.32 5.16 -17.65
N ARG A 214 28.09 3.86 -17.47
CA ARG A 214 29.05 2.98 -16.75
C ARG A 214 30.13 2.55 -17.75
N ASP A 215 31.01 3.46 -18.10
CA ASP A 215 32.33 3.14 -18.67
C ASP A 215 33.39 3.82 -17.80
N ALA A 216 34.03 3.03 -16.94
CA ALA A 216 35.35 3.26 -16.36
C ALA A 216 35.95 1.91 -15.94
#